data_AF-A0A6J8BP77-F1
#
_entry.id   AF-A0A6J8BP77-F1
#
_cell.length_a   1.000
_cell.length_b   1.000
_cell.length_c   1.000
_cell.angle_alpha   90.00
_cell.angle_beta   90.00
_cell.angle_gamma   90.00
#
_symmetry.space_group_name_H-M   'P 1'
#
loop_
_entity.id
_entity.type
_entity.pdbx_description
1 polymer ?
#
loop_
_entity_poly.entity_id
_entity_poly.type
_entity_poly.pdbx_seq_one_letter_code
_entity_poly.pdbx_strand_id
1 'polypeptide(L)'
;MPLRNWCITTCCIQIVSFVTFLGLWTNTGRQVLLVEDNPISPENVIVAPKIDKFHRDTPAPCTEVRSGNENPLTDSCLPIKGIGTSCAAYFMGNNPITPLLNRKATGKCRLYNLVSNCSLFKLVHGYETFPVSEDEKTFPLAFAIKFHRLPEQAERLLRTIYRSHNVYCIYIDGKAPKLLMELMTSISKCLPNVHVVKNPINVVYASSAHMHTDFQCMKMVSKSNVKWKYYINLTGQEFPLKSNLEMVKILQALNGANDIESYSLPVFLKWRYEKAHKIVAHKLIDTLKKKEPFKYKMQMSKGSAYGAFTRQFVNFVLTDDVVQEYINWLNDTYSPEENIWATVNTLPWAPGGYMSEVRHRYGTFLSRAIIWEGDRVKCSGKFVRGVCVFSRNDLPWLVGQRQLFANKFDEYQDKVVLDCLESLIRNKTYHPAVHLQDWYHYHNLPHSKFYAAISNMQKDPEFLSRQKTIWLENQRNQKNYTLFERNIQNEAGLDMAGSSINVYQIYGKT
;
A
#
# COMPACT_ATOMS: atom_id res chain seq x y z
N MET A 1 63.67 29.18 1.08
CA MET A 1 63.42 29.83 2.39
C MET A 1 62.09 30.58 2.32
N PRO A 2 61.17 30.47 3.31
CA PRO A 2 60.94 29.37 4.24
C PRO A 2 59.53 28.76 4.11
N LEU A 3 59.49 27.46 3.81
CA LEU A 3 58.36 26.52 3.94
C LEU A 3 58.38 25.93 5.37
N ARG A 4 58.10 26.73 6.40
CA ARG A 4 58.22 26.25 7.80
C ARG A 4 57.03 26.53 8.71
N ASN A 5 55.90 27.02 8.18
CA ASN A 5 54.72 27.36 9.01
C ASN A 5 53.43 26.60 8.68
N TRP A 6 53.42 25.70 7.68
CA TRP A 6 52.19 24.97 7.32
C TRP A 6 52.08 23.55 7.93
N CYS A 7 53.19 22.88 8.26
CA CYS A 7 53.12 21.55 8.89
C CYS A 7 52.65 21.59 10.35
N ILE A 8 52.89 22.68 11.09
CA ILE A 8 52.57 22.75 12.51
C ILE A 8 51.05 22.90 12.71
N THR A 9 50.37 23.66 11.84
CA THR A 9 48.93 23.90 11.94
C THR A 9 48.12 22.66 11.55
N THR A 10 48.58 21.87 10.56
CA THR A 10 47.90 20.62 10.16
C THR A 10 48.09 19.51 11.20
N CYS A 11 49.26 19.45 11.86
CA CYS A 11 49.51 18.48 12.94
C CYS A 11 48.70 18.81 14.22
N CYS A 12 48.55 20.10 14.57
CA CYS A 12 47.74 20.51 15.72
C CYS A 12 46.24 20.24 15.53
N ILE A 13 45.69 20.38 14.32
CA ILE A 13 44.27 20.12 14.05
C ILE A 13 43.94 18.61 14.07
N GLN A 14 44.90 17.75 13.71
CA GLN A 14 44.73 16.30 13.83
C GLN A 14 44.86 15.78 15.26
N ILE A 15 45.70 16.40 16.11
CA ILE A 15 45.80 16.05 17.53
C ILE A 15 44.55 16.48 18.31
N VAL A 16 43.96 17.65 18.01
CA VAL A 16 42.72 18.11 18.67
C VAL A 16 41.52 17.23 18.29
N SER A 17 41.50 16.66 17.08
CA SER A 17 40.45 15.72 16.66
C SER A 17 40.61 14.32 17.27
N PHE A 18 41.82 13.90 17.64
CA PHE A 18 42.05 12.61 18.31
C PHE A 18 41.79 12.67 19.82
N VAL A 19 42.10 13.81 20.46
CA VAL A 19 41.85 14.02 21.91
C VAL A 19 40.36 14.21 22.21
N THR A 20 39.59 14.81 21.30
CA THR A 20 38.12 14.91 21.44
C THR A 20 37.41 13.57 21.19
N PHE A 21 37.98 12.68 20.39
CA PHE A 21 37.42 11.34 20.15
C PHE A 21 37.69 10.35 21.31
N LEU A 22 38.80 10.50 22.04
CA LEU A 22 39.09 9.71 23.25
C LEU A 22 38.42 10.28 24.53
N GLY A 23 38.25 11.60 24.63
CA GLY A 23 37.57 12.24 25.77
C GLY A 23 36.07 11.94 25.89
N LEU A 24 35.42 11.53 24.81
CA LEU A 24 34.01 11.09 24.81
C LEU A 24 33.84 9.59 25.16
N TRP A 25 34.93 8.84 25.31
CA TRP A 25 34.89 7.42 25.67
C TRP A 25 35.49 7.10 27.05
N THR A 26 36.08 8.08 27.73
CA THR A 26 36.62 7.91 29.09
C THR A 26 36.04 8.94 30.06
N ASN A 27 34.71 9.10 30.11
CA ASN A 27 34.04 9.58 31.33
C ASN A 27 32.52 9.36 31.31
N THR A 28 32.08 8.15 31.64
CA THR A 28 30.77 7.91 32.28
C THR A 28 30.92 6.86 33.37
N GLY A 29 31.77 7.17 34.34
CA GLY A 29 31.63 6.59 35.68
C GLY A 29 30.71 7.48 36.50
N ARG A 30 29.40 7.19 36.53
CA ARG A 30 28.54 7.65 37.63
C ARG A 30 27.44 6.64 37.96
N GLN A 31 27.77 5.86 39.00
CA GLN A 31 26.91 5.38 40.08
C GLN A 31 25.62 4.66 39.72
N VAL A 32 25.77 3.33 39.63
CA VAL A 32 24.70 2.39 39.96
C VAL A 32 24.44 2.52 41.47
N LEU A 33 23.35 3.18 41.84
CA LEU A 33 22.76 3.04 43.17
C LEU A 33 22.17 1.64 43.25
N LEU A 34 22.92 0.74 43.89
CA LEU A 34 22.39 -0.49 44.48
C LEU A 34 21.49 -0.05 45.63
N VAL A 35 20.18 -0.14 45.44
CA VAL A 35 19.24 -0.14 46.57
C VAL A 35 19.25 -1.56 47.13
N GLU A 36 19.64 -1.65 48.39
CA GLU A 36 19.65 -2.86 49.20
C GLU A 36 18.26 -3.52 49.21
N ASP A 37 18.22 -4.79 48.84
CA ASP A 37 17.12 -5.69 49.18
C ASP A 37 17.15 -5.95 50.69
N ASN A 38 16.05 -5.61 51.37
CA ASN A 38 15.67 -6.26 52.63
C ASN A 38 14.16 -6.56 52.64
N PRO A 39 13.73 -7.63 53.32
CA PRO A 39 12.69 -8.52 52.85
C PRO A 39 11.31 -8.19 53.44
N ILE A 40 10.26 -8.17 52.61
CA ILE A 40 8.87 -8.12 53.09
C ILE A 40 7.98 -9.05 52.25
N SER A 41 7.53 -10.11 52.92
CA SER A 41 6.29 -10.90 52.82
C SER A 41 5.77 -11.45 51.46
N PRO A 42 5.48 -12.77 51.37
CA PRO A 42 4.99 -13.42 50.17
C PRO A 42 3.46 -13.44 50.11
N GLU A 43 2.81 -12.39 49.63
CA GLU A 43 1.41 -12.48 49.21
C GLU A 43 1.19 -11.74 47.88
N ASN A 44 0.60 -12.46 46.92
CA ASN A 44 0.17 -12.01 45.58
C ASN A 44 1.19 -12.10 44.44
N VAL A 45 1.87 -13.24 44.32
CA VAL A 45 2.28 -13.74 43.00
C VAL A 45 1.11 -14.51 42.40
N ILE A 46 0.44 -13.93 41.40
CA ILE A 46 -0.46 -14.68 40.53
C ILE A 46 0.44 -15.61 39.69
N VAL A 47 0.50 -16.86 40.14
CA VAL A 47 1.19 -17.97 39.51
C VAL A 47 0.63 -18.15 38.09
N ALA A 48 1.50 -18.05 37.08
CA ALA A 48 1.19 -18.53 35.73
C ALA A 48 0.82 -20.01 35.84
N PRO A 49 -0.34 -20.46 35.32
CA PRO A 49 -0.74 -21.85 35.47
C PRO A 49 0.28 -22.75 34.77
N LYS A 50 0.77 -23.74 35.52
CA LYS A 50 1.53 -24.88 34.99
C LYS A 50 0.78 -25.42 33.79
N ILE A 51 1.48 -25.52 32.66
CA ILE A 51 1.01 -26.24 31.48
C ILE A 51 1.04 -27.73 31.86
N ASP A 52 -0.04 -28.19 32.46
CA ASP A 52 -0.29 -29.62 32.61
C ASP A 52 -0.56 -30.22 31.24
N LYS A 53 -0.08 -31.46 31.08
CA LYS A 53 -0.13 -32.28 29.86
C LYS A 53 -1.50 -32.16 29.17
N PHE A 54 -1.56 -31.35 28.12
CA PHE A 54 -2.71 -31.36 27.22
C PHE A 54 -2.77 -32.73 26.56
N HIS A 55 -3.85 -33.43 26.86
CA HIS A 55 -4.27 -34.65 26.20
C HIS A 55 -4.17 -34.51 24.68
N ARG A 56 -3.74 -35.61 24.05
CA ARG A 56 -3.80 -35.83 22.60
C ARG A 56 -5.26 -35.80 22.14
N ASP A 57 -5.77 -34.61 21.88
CA ASP A 57 -6.89 -34.41 20.96
C ASP A 57 -6.35 -33.64 19.77
N THR A 58 -5.71 -34.39 18.85
CA THR A 58 -5.54 -33.94 17.47
C THR A 58 -6.92 -33.55 16.92
N PRO A 59 -7.16 -32.28 16.54
CA PRO A 59 -8.41 -31.92 15.87
C PRO A 59 -8.51 -32.73 14.58
N ALA A 60 -9.68 -33.33 14.35
CA ALA A 60 -9.96 -34.09 13.15
C ALA A 60 -9.58 -33.28 11.90
N PRO A 61 -8.96 -33.91 10.88
CA PRO A 61 -8.71 -33.25 9.60
C PRO A 61 -10.04 -32.71 9.06
N CYS A 62 -9.98 -31.55 8.39
CA CYS A 62 -11.10 -30.90 7.72
C CYS A 62 -12.10 -31.92 7.19
N THR A 63 -13.35 -31.83 7.63
CA THR A 63 -14.45 -32.75 7.32
C THR A 63 -14.38 -33.22 5.87
N GLU A 64 -14.31 -34.54 5.68
CA GLU A 64 -14.34 -35.18 4.38
C GLU A 64 -15.59 -34.72 3.62
N VAL A 65 -15.42 -33.94 2.56
CA VAL A 65 -16.44 -33.79 1.52
C VAL A 65 -16.46 -35.10 0.75
N ARG A 66 -17.23 -36.08 1.22
CA ARG A 66 -17.63 -37.22 0.40
C ARG A 66 -18.74 -36.76 -0.54
N SER A 67 -18.40 -36.35 -1.76
CA SER A 67 -19.40 -36.25 -2.82
C SER A 67 -19.51 -37.59 -3.53
N GLY A 68 -20.69 -38.22 -3.45
CA GLY A 68 -21.05 -39.26 -4.42
C GLY A 68 -20.94 -38.68 -5.84
N ASN A 69 -20.35 -39.47 -6.74
CA ASN A 69 -19.86 -39.13 -8.09
C ASN A 69 -18.60 -38.24 -8.11
N GLU A 70 -17.43 -38.89 -8.14
CA GLU A 70 -16.11 -38.29 -8.29
C GLU A 70 -16.00 -37.53 -9.62
N ASN A 71 -16.25 -36.21 -9.60
CA ASN A 71 -15.90 -35.37 -10.74
C ASN A 71 -14.36 -35.26 -10.80
N PRO A 72 -13.70 -35.64 -11.91
CA PRO A 72 -12.24 -35.58 -12.04
C PRO A 72 -11.63 -34.19 -11.81
N LEU A 73 -12.42 -33.13 -11.96
CA LEU A 73 -12.01 -31.76 -11.65
C LEU A 73 -11.94 -31.46 -10.15
N THR A 74 -12.72 -32.17 -9.32
CA THR A 74 -12.68 -32.00 -7.86
C THR A 74 -11.30 -32.32 -7.32
N ASP A 75 -10.73 -33.49 -7.65
CA ASP A 75 -9.42 -33.89 -7.12
C ASP A 75 -8.25 -33.12 -7.74
N SER A 76 -8.35 -32.74 -9.02
CA SER A 76 -7.27 -32.03 -9.71
C SER A 76 -7.20 -30.54 -9.38
N CYS A 77 -8.33 -29.91 -9.01
CA CYS A 77 -8.42 -28.47 -8.71
C CYS A 77 -8.43 -28.12 -7.21
N LEU A 78 -8.44 -29.10 -6.31
CA LEU A 78 -8.32 -28.83 -4.88
C LEU A 78 -6.95 -28.20 -4.54
N PRO A 79 -6.90 -27.28 -3.57
CA PRO A 79 -5.64 -26.85 -2.96
C PRO A 79 -4.84 -28.05 -2.46
N ILE A 80 -3.51 -28.01 -2.57
CA ILE A 80 -2.62 -29.14 -2.28
C ILE A 80 -2.86 -29.67 -0.85
N LYS A 81 -3.36 -30.91 -0.73
CA LYS A 81 -3.49 -31.61 0.55
C LYS A 81 -2.10 -31.88 1.14
N GLY A 82 -1.90 -31.59 2.42
CA GLY A 82 -0.68 -31.93 3.17
C GLY A 82 0.45 -30.89 3.15
N ILE A 83 0.26 -29.71 2.55
CA ILE A 83 1.29 -28.65 2.61
C ILE A 83 1.43 -28.03 4.01
N GLY A 84 0.39 -28.11 4.84
CA GLY A 84 0.34 -27.44 6.16
C GLY A 84 1.51 -27.80 7.08
N THR A 85 1.95 -29.06 7.10
CA THR A 85 3.11 -29.49 7.90
C THR A 85 4.43 -28.89 7.40
N SER A 86 4.57 -28.73 6.09
CA SER A 86 5.75 -28.08 5.48
C SER A 86 5.71 -26.56 5.66
N CYS A 87 4.52 -25.95 5.60
CA CYS A 87 4.36 -24.51 5.79
C CYS A 87 4.75 -24.05 7.20
N ALA A 88 4.41 -24.83 8.24
CA ALA A 88 4.85 -24.54 9.61
C ALA A 88 6.39 -24.40 9.71
N ALA A 89 7.13 -25.31 9.06
CA ALA A 89 8.59 -25.22 9.01
C ALA A 89 9.07 -23.95 8.29
N TYR A 90 8.49 -23.63 7.12
CA TYR A 90 8.85 -22.42 6.39
C TYR A 90 8.53 -21.13 7.15
N PHE A 91 7.41 -21.07 7.90
CA PHE A 91 7.09 -19.91 8.75
C PHE A 91 8.13 -19.69 9.85
N MET A 92 8.72 -20.78 10.37
CA MET A 92 9.80 -20.71 11.37
C MET A 92 11.18 -20.44 10.75
N GLY A 93 11.29 -20.32 9.43
CA GLY A 93 12.57 -20.14 8.72
C GLY A 93 13.35 -21.44 8.54
N ASN A 94 12.75 -22.59 8.84
CA ASN A 94 13.35 -23.89 8.59
C ASN A 94 13.11 -24.31 7.14
N ASN A 95 14.13 -24.89 6.53
CA ASN A 95 14.04 -25.51 5.23
C ASN A 95 13.98 -27.03 5.40
N PRO A 96 12.78 -27.64 5.46
CA PRO A 96 12.69 -29.09 5.57
C PRO A 96 13.37 -29.74 4.37
N ILE A 97 14.22 -30.74 4.64
CA ILE A 97 14.97 -31.49 3.62
C ILE A 97 14.03 -32.29 2.71
N THR A 98 12.83 -32.61 3.20
CA THR A 98 11.82 -33.33 2.42
C THR A 98 11.45 -32.50 1.19
N PRO A 99 11.73 -32.99 -0.03
CA PRO A 99 11.20 -32.35 -1.22
C PRO A 99 9.70 -32.27 -1.04
N LEU A 100 9.12 -31.07 -1.12
CA LEU A 100 7.69 -30.97 -1.35
C LEU A 100 7.41 -31.86 -2.53
N LEU A 101 6.63 -32.92 -2.29
CA LEU A 101 6.27 -33.88 -3.30
C LEU A 101 5.90 -33.09 -4.55
N ASN A 102 6.78 -33.14 -5.56
CA ASN A 102 6.45 -32.85 -6.94
C ASN A 102 5.49 -33.98 -7.36
N ARG A 103 4.33 -34.07 -6.72
CA ARG A 103 3.22 -34.85 -7.23
C ARG A 103 2.87 -34.13 -8.50
N LYS A 104 3.34 -34.70 -9.63
CA LYS A 104 2.81 -34.43 -10.96
C LYS A 104 1.30 -34.37 -10.77
N ALA A 105 0.73 -33.17 -10.91
CA ALA A 105 -0.71 -32.98 -10.83
C ALA A 105 -1.32 -33.97 -11.81
N THR A 106 -1.98 -35.00 -11.29
CA THR A 106 -2.74 -35.95 -12.08
C THR A 106 -3.91 -35.16 -12.66
N GLY A 107 -3.75 -34.69 -13.89
CA GLY A 107 -4.59 -33.68 -14.53
C GLY A 107 -4.22 -32.25 -14.11
N LYS A 108 -3.74 -31.42 -15.04
CA LYS A 108 -3.57 -29.99 -14.80
C LYS A 108 -4.98 -29.40 -14.65
N CYS A 109 -5.40 -29.04 -13.44
CA CYS A 109 -6.62 -28.25 -13.25
C CYS A 109 -6.60 -27.08 -14.23
N ARG A 110 -7.61 -27.02 -15.11
CA ARG A 110 -7.77 -25.90 -16.03
C ARG A 110 -8.90 -25.04 -15.49
N LEU A 111 -8.56 -23.83 -15.05
CA LEU A 111 -9.53 -22.88 -14.51
C LEU A 111 -10.72 -22.65 -15.47
N TYR A 112 -10.45 -22.64 -16.78
CA TYR A 112 -11.47 -22.54 -17.82
C TYR A 112 -12.50 -23.69 -17.79
N ASN A 113 -12.05 -24.92 -17.53
CA ASN A 113 -12.95 -26.08 -17.44
C ASN A 113 -13.72 -26.09 -16.11
N LEU A 114 -13.11 -25.59 -15.04
CA LEU A 114 -13.75 -25.54 -13.74
C LEU A 114 -14.89 -24.51 -13.72
N VAL A 115 -14.67 -23.33 -14.29
CA VAL A 115 -15.64 -22.22 -14.27
C VAL A 115 -16.90 -22.48 -15.11
N SER A 116 -16.88 -23.46 -16.02
CA SER A 116 -18.08 -23.81 -16.80
C SER A 116 -19.20 -24.40 -15.93
N ASN A 117 -18.88 -24.85 -14.71
CA ASN A 117 -19.85 -25.23 -13.69
C ASN A 117 -19.64 -24.36 -12.45
N CYS A 118 -20.44 -23.30 -12.30
CA CYS A 118 -20.31 -22.35 -11.20
C CYS A 118 -20.44 -23.00 -9.82
N SER A 119 -21.33 -23.98 -9.65
CA SER A 119 -21.51 -24.68 -8.37
C SER A 119 -20.25 -25.46 -8.00
N LEU A 120 -19.67 -26.18 -8.96
CA LEU A 120 -18.41 -26.91 -8.77
C LEU A 120 -17.24 -25.96 -8.51
N PHE A 121 -17.12 -24.88 -9.29
CA PHE A 121 -16.08 -23.86 -9.12
C PHE A 121 -16.12 -23.27 -7.71
N LYS A 122 -17.29 -22.82 -7.25
CA LYS A 122 -17.47 -22.24 -5.92
C LYS A 122 -17.16 -23.24 -4.81
N LEU A 123 -17.59 -24.50 -4.97
CA LEU A 123 -17.34 -25.58 -4.01
C LEU A 123 -15.86 -25.90 -3.90
N VAL A 124 -15.19 -26.20 -5.02
CA VAL A 124 -13.80 -26.68 -5.04
C VAL A 124 -12.82 -25.60 -4.60
N HIS A 125 -13.06 -24.33 -4.98
CA HIS A 125 -12.18 -23.22 -4.57
C HIS A 125 -12.58 -22.60 -3.22
N GLY A 126 -13.72 -22.99 -2.66
CA GLY A 126 -14.17 -22.58 -1.32
C GLY A 126 -14.68 -21.15 -1.24
N TYR A 127 -15.35 -20.65 -2.28
CA TYR A 127 -15.89 -19.28 -2.31
C TYR A 127 -16.99 -19.02 -1.28
N GLU A 128 -17.70 -20.06 -0.85
CA GLU A 128 -18.87 -19.96 0.04
C GLU A 128 -18.64 -20.62 1.42
N THR A 129 -17.40 -21.03 1.73
CA THR A 129 -17.10 -21.83 2.93
C THR A 129 -16.52 -21.02 4.10
N PHE A 130 -16.39 -19.69 3.95
CA PHE A 130 -15.76 -18.85 4.97
C PHE A 130 -16.77 -18.44 6.04
N PRO A 131 -16.45 -18.57 7.35
CA PRO A 131 -17.21 -17.90 8.39
C PRO A 131 -17.14 -16.38 8.20
N VAL A 132 -18.23 -15.70 8.52
CA VAL A 132 -18.37 -14.24 8.39
C VAL A 132 -18.95 -13.68 9.68
N SER A 133 -18.23 -12.75 10.31
CA SER A 133 -18.70 -12.06 11.51
C SER A 133 -19.64 -10.89 11.20
N GLU A 134 -20.30 -10.35 12.23
CA GLU A 134 -21.10 -9.13 12.09
C GLU A 134 -20.25 -7.89 11.81
N ASP A 135 -19.03 -7.81 12.37
CA ASP A 135 -18.05 -6.77 12.06
C ASP A 135 -17.77 -6.72 10.54
N GLU A 136 -17.61 -7.89 9.91
CA GLU A 136 -17.38 -7.98 8.46
C GLU A 136 -18.59 -7.51 7.65
N LYS A 137 -19.80 -7.95 8.02
CA LYS A 137 -21.04 -7.57 7.31
C LYS A 137 -21.33 -6.08 7.37
N THR A 138 -21.06 -5.44 8.51
CA THR A 138 -21.32 -4.01 8.75
C THR A 138 -20.20 -3.11 8.20
N PHE A 139 -19.05 -3.69 7.84
CA PHE A 139 -17.90 -2.99 7.28
C PHE A 139 -17.44 -3.58 5.93
N PRO A 140 -18.30 -3.57 4.89
CA PRO A 140 -17.94 -4.14 3.61
C PRO A 140 -16.77 -3.39 2.95
N LEU A 141 -15.94 -4.11 2.22
CA LEU A 141 -14.77 -3.60 1.51
C LEU A 141 -14.99 -3.67 0.00
N ALA A 142 -14.36 -2.74 -0.73
CA ALA A 142 -14.25 -2.78 -2.17
C ALA A 142 -12.81 -3.04 -2.58
N PHE A 143 -12.61 -3.88 -3.59
CA PHE A 143 -11.28 -4.20 -4.12
C PHE A 143 -11.22 -3.93 -5.61
N ALA A 144 -10.05 -3.54 -6.10
CA ALA A 144 -9.72 -3.65 -7.52
C ALA A 144 -8.55 -4.58 -7.71
N ILE A 145 -8.64 -5.55 -8.61
CA ILE A 145 -7.54 -6.45 -8.96
C ILE A 145 -7.18 -6.21 -10.42
N LYS A 146 -6.00 -5.62 -10.65
CA LYS A 146 -5.52 -5.23 -11.98
C LYS A 146 -4.41 -6.14 -12.46
N PHE A 147 -4.54 -6.72 -13.65
CA PHE A 147 -3.52 -7.63 -14.18
C PHE A 147 -3.58 -7.76 -15.71
N HIS A 148 -2.57 -8.42 -16.27
CA HIS A 148 -2.44 -8.66 -17.71
C HIS A 148 -1.99 -10.11 -18.04
N ARG A 149 -1.68 -10.92 -17.02
CA ARG A 149 -1.20 -12.31 -17.11
C ARG A 149 -1.49 -13.06 -15.80
N LEU A 150 -1.25 -14.37 -15.78
CA LEU A 150 -1.41 -15.27 -14.62
C LEU A 150 -2.85 -15.29 -14.07
N PRO A 151 -3.85 -15.72 -14.86
CA PRO A 151 -5.24 -15.80 -14.38
C PRO A 151 -5.40 -16.68 -13.15
N GLU A 152 -4.64 -17.77 -13.05
CA GLU A 152 -4.70 -18.69 -11.90
C GLU A 152 -4.25 -17.99 -10.62
N GLN A 153 -3.12 -17.26 -10.64
CA GLN A 153 -2.72 -16.46 -9.49
C GLN A 153 -3.70 -15.31 -9.17
N ALA A 154 -4.25 -14.64 -10.19
CA ALA A 154 -5.24 -13.57 -9.97
C ALA A 154 -6.55 -14.10 -9.35
N GLU A 155 -7.02 -15.26 -9.81
CA GLU A 155 -8.16 -15.96 -9.21
C GLU A 155 -7.82 -16.44 -7.80
N ARG A 156 -6.60 -16.94 -7.58
CA ARG A 156 -6.13 -17.32 -6.25
C ARG A 156 -6.14 -16.15 -5.27
N LEU A 157 -5.72 -14.97 -5.71
CA LEU A 157 -5.86 -13.74 -4.92
C LEU A 157 -7.34 -13.49 -4.61
N LEU A 158 -8.19 -13.49 -5.64
CA LEU A 158 -9.63 -13.25 -5.52
C LEU A 158 -10.29 -14.21 -4.52
N ARG A 159 -10.14 -15.53 -4.67
CA ARG A 159 -10.76 -16.52 -3.78
C ARG A 159 -10.27 -16.42 -2.34
N THR A 160 -9.04 -15.96 -2.13
CA THR A 160 -8.47 -15.80 -0.79
C THR A 160 -9.10 -14.60 -0.05
N ILE A 161 -9.39 -13.51 -0.76
CA ILE A 161 -9.98 -12.29 -0.19
C ILE A 161 -11.51 -12.20 -0.35
N TYR A 162 -12.13 -13.17 -1.04
CA TYR A 162 -13.54 -13.10 -1.39
C TYR A 162 -14.46 -13.17 -0.17
N ARG A 163 -15.44 -12.27 -0.12
CA ARG A 163 -16.62 -12.33 0.75
C ARG A 163 -17.83 -11.82 -0.03
N SER A 164 -19.00 -12.41 0.20
CA SER A 164 -20.24 -12.07 -0.51
C SER A 164 -20.73 -10.64 -0.25
N HIS A 165 -20.40 -10.05 0.91
CA HIS A 165 -20.77 -8.68 1.28
C HIS A 165 -19.82 -7.60 0.73
N ASN A 166 -18.65 -7.98 0.21
CA ASN A 166 -17.68 -7.08 -0.40
C ASN A 166 -18.00 -6.83 -1.89
N VAL A 167 -17.24 -5.97 -2.56
CA VAL A 167 -17.33 -5.73 -4.02
C VAL A 167 -15.97 -5.82 -4.68
N TYR A 168 -15.89 -6.43 -5.86
CA TYR A 168 -14.63 -6.66 -6.56
C TYR A 168 -14.70 -6.12 -7.99
N CYS A 169 -13.78 -5.21 -8.31
CA CYS A 169 -13.46 -4.80 -9.67
C CYS A 169 -12.31 -5.63 -10.23
N ILE A 170 -12.53 -6.24 -11.38
CA ILE A 170 -11.52 -6.97 -12.13
C ILE A 170 -11.14 -6.14 -13.35
N TYR A 171 -9.89 -5.69 -13.38
CA TYR A 171 -9.34 -4.95 -14.50
C TYR A 171 -8.31 -5.79 -15.24
N ILE A 172 -8.52 -5.96 -16.54
CA ILE A 172 -7.63 -6.71 -17.42
C ILE A 172 -7.09 -5.73 -18.46
N ASP A 173 -5.77 -5.63 -18.60
CA ASP A 173 -5.13 -4.73 -19.58
C ASP A 173 -5.70 -4.95 -20.98
N GLY A 174 -5.98 -3.87 -21.71
CA GLY A 174 -6.52 -3.94 -23.08
C GLY A 174 -5.62 -4.68 -24.08
N LYS A 175 -4.34 -4.86 -23.75
CA LYS A 175 -3.37 -5.65 -24.53
C LYS A 175 -3.38 -7.14 -24.19
N ALA A 176 -4.09 -7.55 -23.14
CA ALA A 176 -4.09 -8.94 -22.73
C ALA A 176 -4.80 -9.85 -23.76
N PRO A 177 -4.44 -11.15 -23.84
CA PRO A 177 -5.11 -12.07 -24.75
C PRO A 177 -6.62 -12.13 -24.50
N LYS A 178 -7.43 -12.18 -25.57
CA LYS A 178 -8.90 -12.24 -25.48
C LYS A 178 -9.40 -13.38 -24.59
N LEU A 179 -8.72 -14.53 -24.62
CA LEU A 179 -9.04 -15.70 -23.78
C LEU A 179 -8.97 -15.36 -22.28
N LEU A 180 -8.06 -14.47 -21.86
CA LEU A 180 -7.97 -14.03 -20.47
C LEU A 180 -9.23 -13.25 -20.06
N MET A 181 -9.68 -12.34 -20.92
CA MET A 181 -10.89 -11.54 -20.72
C MET A 181 -12.15 -12.42 -20.66
N GLU A 182 -12.26 -13.40 -21.56
CA GLU A 182 -13.37 -14.36 -21.60
C GLU A 182 -13.41 -15.23 -20.34
N LEU A 183 -12.26 -15.71 -19.87
CA LEU A 183 -12.13 -16.49 -18.65
C LEU A 183 -12.62 -15.71 -17.43
N MET A 184 -12.12 -14.50 -17.21
CA MET A 184 -12.50 -13.68 -16.07
C MET A 184 -13.95 -13.20 -16.14
N THR A 185 -14.46 -12.96 -17.35
CA THR A 185 -15.88 -12.69 -17.57
C THR A 185 -16.72 -13.89 -17.13
N SER A 186 -16.28 -15.11 -17.45
CA SER A 186 -16.96 -16.34 -16.99
C SER A 186 -16.92 -16.48 -15.47
N ILE A 187 -15.80 -16.17 -14.82
CA ILE A 187 -15.70 -16.15 -13.35
C ILE A 187 -16.68 -15.14 -12.74
N SER A 188 -16.78 -13.93 -13.30
CA SER A 188 -17.71 -12.91 -12.80
C SER A 188 -19.20 -13.30 -12.92
N LYS A 189 -19.55 -14.20 -13.86
CA LYS A 189 -20.92 -14.75 -13.93
C LYS A 189 -21.24 -15.69 -12.77
N CYS A 190 -20.23 -16.34 -12.20
CA CYS A 190 -20.41 -17.23 -11.04
C CYS A 190 -20.43 -16.49 -9.70
N LEU A 191 -19.95 -15.23 -9.65
CA LEU A 191 -19.74 -14.47 -8.43
C LEU A 191 -20.43 -13.09 -8.54
N PRO A 192 -21.63 -12.89 -7.96
CA PRO A 192 -22.50 -11.76 -8.28
C PRO A 192 -21.95 -10.37 -7.90
N ASN A 193 -21.01 -10.32 -6.95
CA ASN A 193 -20.34 -9.11 -6.48
C ASN A 193 -18.94 -8.90 -7.10
N VAL A 194 -18.60 -9.67 -8.13
CA VAL A 194 -17.38 -9.53 -8.94
C VAL A 194 -17.77 -8.99 -10.30
N HIS A 195 -17.12 -7.92 -10.75
CA HIS A 195 -17.42 -7.34 -12.05
C HIS A 195 -16.14 -7.03 -12.83
N VAL A 196 -16.17 -7.35 -14.13
CA VAL A 196 -15.06 -7.11 -15.06
C VAL A 196 -15.28 -5.79 -15.79
N VAL A 197 -14.24 -4.98 -15.89
CA VAL A 197 -14.25 -3.72 -16.65
C VAL A 197 -14.35 -4.00 -18.15
N LYS A 198 -15.40 -3.50 -18.81
CA LYS A 198 -15.72 -3.81 -20.21
C LYS A 198 -14.84 -3.12 -21.26
N ASN A 199 -14.41 -1.89 -21.00
CA ASN A 199 -13.65 -1.06 -21.94
C ASN A 199 -12.25 -0.76 -21.38
N PRO A 200 -11.38 -1.77 -21.26
CA PRO A 200 -10.03 -1.58 -20.75
C PRO A 200 -9.19 -0.75 -21.73
N ILE A 201 -8.20 -0.05 -21.18
CA ILE A 201 -7.23 0.71 -21.94
C ILE A 201 -5.90 -0.04 -21.99
N ASN A 202 -5.09 0.26 -23.00
CA ASN A 202 -3.75 -0.32 -23.13
C ASN A 202 -2.80 0.34 -22.13
N VAL A 203 -2.33 -0.41 -21.13
CA VAL A 203 -1.50 0.16 -20.07
C VAL A 203 -0.03 0.20 -20.50
N VAL A 204 0.51 1.39 -20.73
CA VAL A 204 1.95 1.58 -20.97
C VAL A 204 2.65 1.88 -19.63
N TYR A 205 3.77 1.21 -19.39
CA TYR A 205 4.55 1.39 -18.15
C TYR A 205 4.89 2.86 -17.91
N ALA A 206 4.74 3.30 -16.65
CA ALA A 206 4.93 4.67 -16.19
C ALA A 206 4.03 5.73 -16.84
N SER A 207 3.08 5.35 -17.71
CA SER A 207 2.12 6.31 -18.26
C SER A 207 0.92 6.51 -17.32
N SER A 208 0.21 7.61 -17.52
CA SER A 208 -1.07 7.92 -16.86
C SER A 208 -2.14 6.83 -16.99
N ALA A 209 -1.99 5.91 -17.96
CA ALA A 209 -2.88 4.75 -18.08
C ALA A 209 -2.97 3.94 -16.78
N HIS A 210 -1.88 3.82 -16.01
CA HIS A 210 -1.89 3.12 -14.72
C HIS A 210 -2.91 3.72 -13.75
N MET A 211 -2.91 5.04 -13.58
CA MET A 211 -3.86 5.77 -12.74
C MET A 211 -5.29 5.68 -13.30
N HIS A 212 -5.46 5.77 -14.63
CA HIS A 212 -6.79 5.65 -15.26
C HIS A 212 -7.44 4.29 -15.06
N THR A 213 -6.66 3.22 -14.93
CA THR A 213 -7.20 1.89 -14.58
C THR A 213 -7.87 1.89 -13.20
N ASP A 214 -7.29 2.57 -12.21
CA ASP A 214 -7.89 2.70 -10.88
C ASP A 214 -9.19 3.49 -10.97
N PHE A 215 -9.25 4.57 -11.76
CA PHE A 215 -10.48 5.34 -11.94
C PHE A 215 -11.61 4.54 -12.60
N GLN A 216 -11.31 3.68 -13.57
CA GLN A 216 -12.33 2.80 -14.15
C GLN A 216 -12.92 1.86 -13.08
N CYS A 217 -12.07 1.32 -12.20
CA CYS A 217 -12.54 0.50 -11.09
C CYS A 217 -13.28 1.29 -10.00
N MET A 218 -12.77 2.45 -9.60
CA MET A 218 -13.43 3.35 -8.65
C MET A 218 -14.84 3.73 -9.15
N LYS A 219 -14.98 4.13 -10.41
CA LYS A 219 -16.28 4.43 -11.04
C LYS A 219 -17.23 3.22 -11.01
N MET A 220 -16.68 2.02 -11.18
CA MET A 220 -17.46 0.78 -11.18
C MET A 220 -17.98 0.44 -9.78
N VAL A 221 -17.12 0.45 -8.76
CA VAL A 221 -17.51 0.12 -7.39
C VAL A 221 -18.38 1.20 -6.75
N SER A 222 -18.22 2.47 -7.14
CA SER A 222 -19.08 3.57 -6.67
C SER A 222 -20.55 3.43 -7.13
N LYS A 223 -20.80 2.70 -8.23
CA LYS A 223 -22.15 2.38 -8.72
C LYS A 223 -22.78 1.18 -8.01
N SER A 224 -22.03 0.45 -7.20
CA SER A 224 -22.57 -0.69 -6.43
C SER A 224 -23.51 -0.20 -5.33
N ASN A 225 -24.56 -0.98 -5.07
CA ASN A 225 -25.49 -0.76 -3.96
C ASN A 225 -24.85 -1.07 -2.60
N VAL A 226 -23.76 -1.85 -2.57
CA VAL A 226 -23.02 -2.18 -1.35
C VAL A 226 -22.43 -0.90 -0.75
N LYS A 227 -22.69 -0.67 0.54
CA LYS A 227 -22.20 0.50 1.28
C LYS A 227 -20.79 0.28 1.82
N TRP A 228 -19.87 -0.09 0.92
CA TRP A 228 -18.48 -0.37 1.23
C TRP A 228 -17.81 0.85 1.90
N LYS A 229 -16.81 0.59 2.76
CA LYS A 229 -16.17 1.60 3.62
C LYS A 229 -14.82 2.04 3.06
N TYR A 230 -14.03 1.07 2.61
CA TYR A 230 -12.73 1.30 1.97
C TYR A 230 -12.65 0.61 0.62
N TYR A 231 -11.98 1.28 -0.31
CA TYR A 231 -11.51 0.76 -1.58
C TYR A 231 -10.03 0.44 -1.47
N ILE A 232 -9.62 -0.76 -1.88
CA ILE A 232 -8.22 -1.20 -1.87
C ILE A 232 -7.85 -1.61 -3.29
N ASN A 233 -6.95 -0.88 -3.93
CA ASN A 233 -6.46 -1.25 -5.24
C ASN A 233 -5.34 -2.28 -5.12
N LEU A 234 -5.34 -3.31 -5.98
CA LEU A 234 -4.42 -4.44 -6.00
C LEU A 234 -3.92 -4.70 -7.41
N THR A 235 -2.81 -5.43 -7.52
CA THR A 235 -2.38 -6.06 -8.77
C THR A 235 -2.46 -7.58 -8.66
N GLY A 236 -2.52 -8.29 -9.80
CA GLY A 236 -2.53 -9.77 -9.81
C GLY A 236 -1.27 -10.43 -9.25
N GLN A 237 -0.21 -9.65 -8.96
CA GLN A 237 1.02 -10.14 -8.35
C GLN A 237 1.11 -9.87 -6.84
N GLU A 238 0.00 -9.55 -6.19
CA GLU A 238 -0.07 -9.31 -4.75
C GLU A 238 -0.81 -10.44 -4.03
N PHE A 239 -0.57 -10.56 -2.73
CA PHE A 239 -1.24 -11.56 -1.91
C PHE A 239 -1.51 -11.04 -0.49
N PRO A 240 -2.65 -11.39 0.13
CA PRO A 240 -2.99 -10.91 1.47
C PRO A 240 -2.07 -11.49 2.55
N LEU A 241 -1.81 -10.65 3.56
CA LEU A 241 -1.15 -11.01 4.83
C LEU A 241 -2.13 -11.00 6.01
N LYS A 242 -3.35 -10.51 5.77
CA LYS A 242 -4.44 -10.38 6.74
C LYS A 242 -5.71 -11.05 6.20
N SER A 243 -6.47 -11.69 7.08
CA SER A 243 -7.82 -12.17 6.78
C SER A 243 -8.79 -11.00 6.58
N ASN A 244 -9.98 -11.26 6.04
CA ASN A 244 -10.97 -10.19 5.86
C ASN A 244 -11.37 -9.52 7.18
N LEU A 245 -11.58 -10.31 8.25
CA LEU A 245 -11.84 -9.78 9.59
C LEU A 245 -10.68 -8.94 10.13
N GLU A 246 -9.43 -9.38 9.96
CA GLU A 246 -8.26 -8.59 10.35
C GLU A 246 -8.20 -7.27 9.56
N MET A 247 -8.42 -7.30 8.24
CA MET A 247 -8.46 -6.09 7.41
C MET A 247 -9.56 -5.12 7.86
N VAL A 248 -10.77 -5.63 8.13
CA VAL A 248 -11.90 -4.83 8.64
C VAL A 248 -11.51 -4.12 9.93
N LYS A 249 -10.99 -4.86 10.92
CA LYS A 249 -10.62 -4.28 12.22
C LYS A 249 -9.46 -3.29 12.13
N ILE A 250 -8.46 -3.57 11.29
CA ILE A 250 -7.34 -2.64 11.05
C ILE A 250 -7.85 -1.34 10.42
N LEU A 251 -8.74 -1.42 9.42
CA LEU A 251 -9.30 -0.25 8.76
C LEU A 251 -10.28 0.54 9.63
N GLN A 252 -10.99 -0.14 10.54
CA GLN A 252 -11.78 0.50 11.60
C GLN A 252 -10.86 1.30 12.55
N ALA A 253 -9.69 0.76 12.89
CA ALA A 253 -8.71 1.44 13.76
C ALA A 253 -8.17 2.74 13.16
N LEU A 254 -8.22 2.92 11.83
CA LEU A 254 -7.85 4.17 11.16
C LEU A 254 -8.88 5.30 11.34
N ASN A 255 -10.04 5.02 11.94
CA ASN A 255 -11.07 5.99 12.28
C ASN A 255 -11.54 6.90 11.11
N GLY A 256 -11.46 6.40 9.88
CA GLY A 256 -11.83 7.12 8.67
C GLY A 256 -10.68 7.88 7.98
N ALA A 257 -9.43 7.70 8.41
CA ALA A 257 -8.27 8.13 7.65
C ALA A 257 -8.03 7.21 6.44
N ASN A 258 -7.54 7.76 5.32
CA ASN A 258 -6.98 6.93 4.27
C ASN A 258 -5.66 6.28 4.76
N ASP A 259 -5.20 5.23 4.08
CA ASP A 259 -3.81 4.74 4.20
C ASP A 259 -3.15 4.87 2.83
N ILE A 260 -2.42 5.97 2.65
CA ILE A 260 -1.73 6.35 1.42
C ILE A 260 -0.28 6.70 1.79
N GLU A 261 0.69 6.05 1.15
CA GLU A 261 2.07 6.48 1.30
C GLU A 261 2.21 7.93 0.83
N SER A 262 2.71 8.82 1.70
CA SER A 262 2.80 10.25 1.43
C SER A 262 3.97 10.87 2.17
N TYR A 263 4.88 11.49 1.42
CA TYR A 263 6.01 12.24 1.93
C TYR A 263 6.43 13.35 0.96
N SER A 264 7.26 14.27 1.42
CA SER A 264 7.79 15.37 0.61
C SER A 264 8.44 14.87 -0.66
N LEU A 265 8.06 15.44 -1.80
CA LEU A 265 8.58 15.04 -3.10
C LEU A 265 10.06 15.39 -3.24
N PRO A 266 10.96 14.41 -3.44
CA PRO A 266 12.37 14.69 -3.64
C PRO A 266 12.62 15.56 -4.88
N VAL A 267 13.53 16.54 -4.76
CA VAL A 267 13.84 17.50 -5.85
C VAL A 267 14.27 16.82 -7.14
N PHE A 268 15.04 15.73 -7.06
CA PHE A 268 15.49 14.98 -8.22
C PHE A 268 14.36 14.23 -8.97
N LEU A 269 13.15 14.17 -8.43
CA LEU A 269 11.98 13.58 -9.10
C LEU A 269 11.10 14.62 -9.81
N LYS A 270 11.43 15.92 -9.72
CA LYS A 270 10.63 16.99 -10.33
C LYS A 270 10.44 16.86 -11.83
N TRP A 271 11.43 16.32 -12.53
CA TRP A 271 11.37 16.07 -13.97
C TRP A 271 10.18 15.21 -14.40
N ARG A 272 9.64 14.36 -13.50
CA ARG A 272 8.51 13.49 -13.80
C ARG A 272 7.25 14.26 -14.16
N TYR A 273 7.05 15.46 -13.61
CA TYR A 273 5.85 16.27 -13.83
C TYR A 273 6.15 17.67 -14.41
N GLU A 274 7.40 18.15 -14.33
CA GLU A 274 7.81 19.41 -14.97
C GLU A 274 8.14 19.25 -16.46
N LYS A 275 8.26 18.00 -16.94
CA LYS A 275 8.46 17.69 -18.35
C LYS A 275 7.27 16.94 -18.93
N ALA A 276 6.95 17.25 -20.18
CA ALA A 276 5.93 16.54 -20.93
C ALA A 276 6.48 15.19 -21.45
N HIS A 277 5.62 14.19 -21.44
CA HIS A 277 5.91 12.84 -21.89
C HIS A 277 4.87 12.40 -22.91
N LYS A 278 5.28 11.57 -23.88
CA LYS A 278 4.37 11.01 -24.87
C LYS A 278 4.64 9.53 -25.10
N ILE A 279 3.62 8.81 -25.56
CA ILE A 279 3.77 7.39 -25.91
C ILE A 279 4.24 7.29 -27.36
N VAL A 280 5.36 6.59 -27.58
CA VAL A 280 5.89 6.24 -28.91
C VAL A 280 6.27 4.76 -28.88
N ALA A 281 5.80 3.98 -29.87
CA ALA A 281 6.09 2.55 -29.99
C ALA A 281 5.92 1.76 -28.66
N HIS A 282 4.80 2.00 -27.97
CA HIS A 282 4.45 1.37 -26.69
C HIS A 282 5.37 1.70 -25.50
N LYS A 283 6.20 2.74 -25.59
CA LYS A 283 7.02 3.26 -24.50
C LYS A 283 6.65 4.71 -24.21
N LEU A 284 6.69 5.09 -22.94
CA LEU A 284 6.62 6.49 -22.54
C LEU A 284 8.01 7.12 -22.72
N ILE A 285 8.08 8.23 -23.45
CA ILE A 285 9.33 8.96 -23.69
C ILE A 285 9.22 10.41 -23.19
N ASP A 286 10.30 10.92 -22.60
CA ASP A 286 10.46 12.34 -22.27
C ASP A 286 10.54 13.15 -23.58
N THR A 287 9.70 14.16 -23.74
CA THR A 287 9.73 15.01 -24.95
C THR A 287 10.78 16.12 -24.88
N LEU A 288 11.51 16.22 -23.77
CA LEU A 288 12.44 17.30 -23.41
C LEU A 288 11.79 18.69 -23.32
N LYS A 289 10.45 18.75 -23.43
CA LYS A 289 9.69 19.99 -23.36
C LYS A 289 9.25 20.22 -21.93
N LYS A 290 9.49 21.44 -21.43
CA LYS A 290 8.90 21.88 -20.18
C LYS A 290 7.38 21.87 -20.31
N LYS A 291 6.71 21.31 -19.31
CA LYS A 291 5.26 21.27 -19.23
C LYS A 291 4.76 22.56 -18.58
N GLU A 292 3.59 23.03 -19.01
CA GLU A 292 2.94 24.16 -18.35
C GLU A 292 2.65 23.82 -16.88
N PRO A 293 2.97 24.72 -15.94
CA PRO A 293 2.65 24.50 -14.53
C PRO A 293 1.16 24.26 -14.33
N PHE A 294 0.82 23.45 -13.33
CA PHE A 294 -0.58 23.34 -12.92
C PHE A 294 -1.10 24.72 -12.50
N LYS A 295 -2.35 25.05 -12.87
CA LYS A 295 -2.89 26.41 -12.71
C LYS A 295 -2.97 26.88 -11.25
N TYR A 296 -3.00 25.95 -10.30
CA TYR A 296 -2.97 26.24 -8.87
C TYR A 296 -1.62 25.88 -8.26
N LYS A 297 -1.19 26.64 -7.26
CA LYS A 297 -0.04 26.28 -6.43
C LYS A 297 -0.45 25.17 -5.48
N MET A 298 -0.20 23.94 -5.90
CA MET A 298 -0.45 22.73 -5.12
C MET A 298 0.88 22.09 -4.74
N GLN A 299 1.04 21.79 -3.45
CA GLN A 299 2.22 21.09 -2.95
C GLN A 299 2.19 19.64 -3.45
N MET A 300 3.20 19.25 -4.22
CA MET A 300 3.31 17.90 -4.73
C MET A 300 3.91 16.98 -3.65
N SER A 301 3.32 15.80 -3.50
CA SER A 301 3.78 14.76 -2.58
C SER A 301 4.17 13.50 -3.36
N LYS A 302 5.12 12.73 -2.82
CA LYS A 302 5.48 11.41 -3.33
C LYS A 302 4.75 10.35 -2.53
N GLY A 303 4.30 9.31 -3.21
CA GLY A 303 3.66 8.14 -2.62
C GLY A 303 3.86 6.87 -3.42
N SER A 304 3.00 5.91 -3.15
CA SER A 304 2.90 4.62 -3.85
C SER A 304 1.71 4.62 -4.79
N ALA A 305 1.72 3.74 -5.79
CA ALA A 305 0.54 3.47 -6.62
C ALA A 305 -0.59 2.76 -5.86
N TYR A 306 -0.31 2.26 -4.66
CA TYR A 306 -1.20 1.43 -3.85
C TYR A 306 -1.71 2.17 -2.62
N GLY A 307 -2.91 1.84 -2.17
CA GLY A 307 -3.47 2.40 -0.95
C GLY A 307 -4.78 1.75 -0.51
N ALA A 308 -5.26 2.19 0.65
CA ALA A 308 -6.61 1.96 1.13
C ALA A 308 -7.32 3.32 1.26
N PHE A 309 -8.41 3.48 0.52
CA PHE A 309 -9.07 4.76 0.29
C PHE A 309 -10.47 4.72 0.87
N THR A 310 -10.87 5.70 1.68
CA THR A 310 -12.26 5.78 2.13
C THR A 310 -13.22 5.97 0.96
N ARG A 311 -14.48 5.54 1.12
CA ARG A 311 -15.52 5.77 0.10
C ARG A 311 -15.71 7.25 -0.23
N GLN A 312 -15.64 8.11 0.79
CA GLN A 312 -15.71 9.56 0.61
C GLN A 312 -14.54 10.07 -0.23
N PHE A 313 -13.31 9.60 0.02
CA PHE A 313 -12.15 9.98 -0.77
C PHE A 313 -12.25 9.51 -2.22
N VAL A 314 -12.73 8.28 -2.47
CA VAL A 314 -12.97 7.80 -3.83
C VAL A 314 -13.97 8.69 -4.57
N ASN A 315 -15.10 9.03 -3.94
CA ASN A 315 -16.07 9.94 -4.56
C ASN A 315 -15.46 11.31 -4.81
N PHE A 316 -14.74 11.86 -3.84
CA PHE A 316 -14.02 13.12 -3.96
C PHE A 316 -13.07 13.14 -5.16
N VAL A 317 -12.23 12.12 -5.31
CA VAL A 317 -11.32 11.96 -6.46
C VAL A 317 -12.08 11.95 -7.78
N LEU A 318 -13.25 11.31 -7.84
CA LEU A 318 -14.05 11.17 -9.06
C LEU A 318 -14.86 12.42 -9.43
N THR A 319 -15.16 13.32 -8.47
CA THR A 319 -16.13 14.40 -8.68
C THR A 319 -15.61 15.80 -8.42
N ASP A 320 -14.57 15.98 -7.61
CA ASP A 320 -14.04 17.31 -7.30
C ASP A 320 -13.38 17.95 -8.54
N ASP A 321 -13.81 19.15 -8.90
CA ASP A 321 -13.38 19.86 -10.11
C ASP A 321 -11.87 20.17 -10.12
N VAL A 322 -11.30 20.59 -8.98
CA VAL A 322 -9.85 20.86 -8.86
C VAL A 322 -9.07 19.56 -9.04
N VAL A 323 -9.53 18.47 -8.43
CA VAL A 323 -8.88 17.16 -8.57
C VAL A 323 -9.02 16.61 -9.99
N GLN A 324 -10.19 16.75 -10.63
CA GLN A 324 -10.38 16.32 -12.02
C GLN A 324 -9.48 17.10 -12.99
N GLU A 325 -9.28 18.39 -12.76
CA GLU A 325 -8.37 19.17 -13.58
C GLU A 325 -6.90 18.78 -13.34
N TYR A 326 -6.54 18.50 -12.08
CA TYR A 326 -5.21 17.97 -11.77
C TYR A 326 -4.96 16.61 -12.42
N ILE A 327 -5.94 15.70 -12.40
CA ILE A 327 -5.91 14.42 -13.10
C ILE A 327 -5.64 14.62 -14.59
N ASN A 328 -6.34 15.56 -15.23
CA ASN A 328 -6.13 15.87 -16.64
C ASN A 328 -4.74 16.43 -16.91
N TRP A 329 -4.25 17.29 -16.02
CA TRP A 329 -2.90 17.83 -16.09
C TRP A 329 -1.83 16.74 -15.93
N LEU A 330 -2.09 15.64 -15.23
CA LEU A 330 -1.15 14.52 -15.06
C LEU A 330 -1.02 13.60 -16.30
N ASN A 331 -1.86 13.76 -17.33
CA ASN A 331 -1.98 12.79 -18.43
C ASN A 331 -0.67 12.56 -19.21
N ASP A 332 0.17 13.57 -19.34
CA ASP A 332 1.45 13.61 -20.05
C ASP A 332 2.65 13.70 -19.08
N THR A 333 2.51 13.15 -17.87
CA THR A 333 3.58 13.06 -16.87
C THR A 333 4.08 11.62 -16.70
N TYR A 334 5.22 11.46 -16.03
CA TYR A 334 5.86 10.16 -15.78
C TYR A 334 5.48 9.61 -14.40
N SER A 335 4.98 8.37 -14.37
CA SER A 335 4.49 7.66 -13.18
C SER A 335 3.55 8.49 -12.28
N PRO A 336 2.49 9.12 -12.83
CA PRO A 336 1.58 9.94 -12.03
C PRO A 336 0.88 9.17 -10.90
N GLU A 337 0.74 7.84 -11.03
CA GLU A 337 0.20 6.97 -9.99
C GLU A 337 1.01 7.02 -8.68
N GLU A 338 2.28 7.38 -8.75
CA GLU A 338 3.16 7.52 -7.58
C GLU A 338 3.08 8.91 -6.91
N ASN A 339 2.23 9.81 -7.42
CA ASN A 339 2.11 11.17 -6.91
C ASN A 339 0.66 11.57 -6.65
N ILE A 340 -0.29 11.16 -7.49
CA ILE A 340 -1.67 11.62 -7.41
C ILE A 340 -2.30 11.34 -6.04
N TRP A 341 -2.21 10.12 -5.54
CA TRP A 341 -2.85 9.73 -4.29
C TRP A 341 -2.31 10.54 -3.13
N ALA A 342 -0.98 10.63 -3.03
CA ALA A 342 -0.29 11.39 -1.98
C ALA A 342 -0.62 12.88 -2.04
N THR A 343 -0.54 13.50 -3.23
CA THR A 343 -0.82 14.93 -3.40
C THR A 343 -2.27 15.26 -3.07
N VAL A 344 -3.22 14.50 -3.63
CA VAL A 344 -4.66 14.74 -3.40
C VAL A 344 -5.04 14.48 -1.94
N ASN A 345 -4.43 13.50 -1.27
CA ASN A 345 -4.66 13.22 0.15
C ASN A 345 -4.23 14.37 1.09
N THR A 346 -3.32 15.24 0.65
CA THR A 346 -2.85 16.39 1.43
C THR A 346 -3.67 17.67 1.22
N LEU A 347 -4.69 17.65 0.35
CA LEU A 347 -5.57 18.79 0.18
C LEU A 347 -6.37 19.05 1.47
N PRO A 348 -6.53 20.30 1.93
CA PRO A 348 -7.26 20.63 3.16
C PRO A 348 -8.72 20.16 3.20
N TRP A 349 -9.33 19.86 2.05
CA TRP A 349 -10.70 19.40 1.92
C TRP A 349 -10.81 17.94 1.45
N ALA A 350 -9.70 17.19 1.44
CA ALA A 350 -9.72 15.77 1.09
C ALA A 350 -10.32 14.93 2.22
N PRO A 351 -11.40 14.15 1.97
CA PRO A 351 -11.96 13.25 2.98
C PRO A 351 -10.95 12.17 3.37
N GLY A 352 -10.78 11.94 4.68
CA GLY A 352 -9.77 10.99 5.18
C GLY A 352 -8.32 11.45 5.00
N GLY A 353 -8.10 12.67 4.50
CA GLY A 353 -6.79 13.26 4.25
C GLY A 353 -6.01 13.60 5.51
N TYR A 354 -4.70 13.69 5.37
CA TYR A 354 -3.76 14.05 6.44
C TYR A 354 -2.47 14.64 5.86
N MET A 355 -1.78 15.45 6.65
CA MET A 355 -0.52 16.09 6.26
C MET A 355 0.73 15.37 6.79
N SER A 356 0.57 14.39 7.68
CA SER A 356 1.69 13.65 8.28
C SER A 356 2.38 12.72 7.29
N GLU A 357 3.68 12.51 7.48
CA GLU A 357 4.44 11.54 6.69
C GLU A 357 3.98 10.10 7.02
N VAL A 358 3.63 9.35 5.98
CA VAL A 358 3.30 7.92 6.02
C VAL A 358 4.16 7.23 4.99
N ARG A 359 4.99 6.27 5.41
CA ARG A 359 6.07 5.75 4.55
C ARG A 359 6.39 4.30 4.81
N HIS A 360 6.67 3.57 3.72
CA HIS A 360 7.14 2.19 3.75
C HIS A 360 8.36 2.02 4.66
N ARG A 361 9.36 2.89 4.52
CA ARG A 361 10.63 2.83 5.27
C ARG A 361 10.44 2.85 6.79
N TYR A 362 9.37 3.49 7.28
CA TYR A 362 9.09 3.60 8.72
C TYR A 362 8.08 2.57 9.21
N GLY A 363 7.59 1.69 8.34
CA GLY A 363 6.56 0.71 8.67
C GLY A 363 5.21 1.36 9.02
N THR A 364 4.97 2.61 8.59
CA THR A 364 3.72 3.34 8.86
C THR A 364 2.70 3.27 7.73
N PHE A 365 3.12 2.80 6.54
CA PHE A 365 2.25 2.53 5.40
C PHE A 365 1.71 1.10 5.48
N LEU A 366 0.41 0.94 5.73
CA LEU A 366 -0.22 -0.36 5.98
C LEU A 366 -0.57 -1.13 4.72
N SER A 367 -0.82 -0.44 3.61
CA SER A 367 -1.44 -1.09 2.46
C SER A 367 -0.53 -2.14 1.86
N ARG A 368 0.81 -1.92 1.84
CA ARG A 368 1.76 -2.84 1.19
C ARG A 368 3.07 -3.04 1.94
N ALA A 369 3.38 -4.32 2.18
CA ALA A 369 4.70 -4.80 2.48
C ALA A 369 5.46 -5.06 1.16
N ILE A 370 6.60 -4.39 0.99
CA ILE A 370 7.45 -4.50 -0.20
C ILE A 370 8.90 -4.63 0.27
N ILE A 371 9.72 -5.47 -0.36
CA ILE A 371 11.18 -5.38 -0.18
C ILE A 371 11.75 -4.71 -1.43
N TRP A 372 12.32 -3.52 -1.24
CA TRP A 372 13.07 -2.83 -2.29
C TRP A 372 14.53 -3.27 -2.28
N GLU A 373 15.20 -3.22 -3.44
CA GLU A 373 16.60 -3.64 -3.58
C GLU A 373 17.59 -2.87 -2.68
N GLY A 374 17.22 -1.66 -2.25
CA GLY A 374 17.99 -0.86 -1.28
C GLY A 374 17.58 -1.04 0.19
N ASP A 375 16.61 -1.91 0.50
CA ASP A 375 16.21 -2.17 1.88
C ASP A 375 17.23 -3.08 2.57
N ARG A 376 17.35 -2.94 3.91
CA ARG A 376 18.25 -3.79 4.72
C ARG A 376 17.79 -5.25 4.79
N VAL A 377 16.51 -5.48 4.53
CA VAL A 377 15.90 -6.83 4.57
C VAL A 377 16.34 -7.60 3.34
N LYS A 378 16.83 -8.83 3.54
CA LYS A 378 17.22 -9.71 2.44
C LYS A 378 15.98 -10.22 1.70
N CYS A 379 16.01 -10.12 0.37
CA CYS A 379 15.12 -10.86 -0.52
C CYS A 379 15.71 -12.26 -0.78
N SER A 380 14.98 -13.32 -0.43
CA SER A 380 15.40 -14.70 -0.67
C SER A 380 14.94 -15.24 -2.03
N GLY A 381 13.99 -14.56 -2.67
CA GLY A 381 13.63 -14.79 -4.06
C GLY A 381 14.56 -14.05 -5.03
N LYS A 382 14.00 -13.16 -5.85
CA LYS A 382 14.78 -12.38 -6.84
C LYS A 382 14.25 -10.97 -7.02
N PHE A 383 15.12 -10.01 -7.30
CA PHE A 383 14.69 -8.66 -7.67
C PHE A 383 14.28 -8.59 -9.13
N VAL A 384 13.15 -7.96 -9.41
CA VAL A 384 12.72 -7.61 -10.77
C VAL A 384 12.33 -6.14 -10.76
N ARG A 385 13.14 -5.30 -11.42
CA ARG A 385 12.98 -3.83 -11.44
C ARG A 385 12.96 -3.23 -10.03
N GLY A 386 13.93 -3.61 -9.20
CA GLY A 386 14.10 -3.09 -7.84
C GLY A 386 13.10 -3.59 -6.78
N VAL A 387 12.16 -4.47 -7.13
CA VAL A 387 11.16 -5.05 -6.21
C VAL A 387 11.38 -6.55 -6.08
N CYS A 388 11.46 -7.04 -4.84
CA CYS A 388 11.58 -8.46 -4.52
C CYS A 388 10.35 -9.25 -4.99
N VAL A 389 10.60 -10.33 -5.75
CA VAL A 389 9.63 -11.40 -5.98
C VAL A 389 9.86 -12.46 -4.93
N PHE A 390 8.94 -12.58 -3.99
CA PHE A 390 9.08 -13.44 -2.82
C PHE A 390 9.17 -14.92 -3.17
N SER A 391 9.91 -15.65 -2.35
CA SER A 391 10.03 -17.10 -2.32
C SER A 391 9.49 -17.66 -0.99
N ARG A 392 9.43 -18.98 -0.84
CA ARG A 392 9.06 -19.61 0.44
C ARG A 392 10.00 -19.24 1.59
N ASN A 393 11.25 -18.90 1.28
CA ASN A 393 12.25 -18.51 2.29
C ASN A 393 12.00 -17.10 2.83
N ASP A 394 11.11 -16.33 2.19
CA ASP A 394 10.68 -15.02 2.67
C ASP A 394 9.45 -15.11 3.60
N LEU A 395 8.87 -16.31 3.79
CA LEU A 395 7.72 -16.53 4.66
C LEU A 395 7.91 -16.04 6.10
N PRO A 396 9.07 -16.23 6.77
CA PRO A 396 9.28 -15.70 8.12
C PRO A 396 9.13 -14.18 8.18
N TRP A 397 9.63 -13.48 7.16
CA TRP A 397 9.48 -12.03 7.07
C TRP A 397 8.03 -11.64 6.76
N LEU A 398 7.39 -12.32 5.80
CA LEU A 398 6.03 -12.03 5.35
C LEU A 398 4.99 -12.18 6.48
N VAL A 399 5.07 -13.23 7.29
CA VAL A 399 4.10 -13.46 8.37
C VAL A 399 4.26 -12.49 9.55
N GLY A 400 5.45 -11.90 9.70
CA GLY A 400 5.73 -10.87 10.71
C GLY A 400 5.28 -9.47 10.31
N GLN A 401 4.83 -9.25 9.07
CA GLN A 401 4.45 -7.94 8.58
C GLN A 401 3.08 -7.50 9.09
N ARG A 402 2.95 -6.21 9.42
CA ARG A 402 1.69 -5.58 9.88
C ARG A 402 0.80 -5.11 8.73
N GLN A 403 1.33 -5.07 7.52
CA GLN A 403 0.63 -4.62 6.33
C GLN A 403 -0.51 -5.58 5.91
N LEU A 404 -1.44 -5.05 5.12
CA LEU A 404 -2.61 -5.79 4.63
C LEU A 404 -2.23 -6.81 3.55
N PHE A 405 -1.37 -6.40 2.62
CA PHE A 405 -0.93 -7.17 1.46
C PHE A 405 0.58 -7.06 1.26
N ALA A 406 1.15 -8.00 0.51
CA ALA A 406 2.56 -7.95 0.10
C ALA A 406 2.71 -7.89 -1.44
N ASN A 407 3.77 -7.22 -1.90
CA ASN A 407 4.17 -7.12 -3.30
C ASN A 407 5.66 -7.52 -3.46
N LYS A 408 6.04 -8.49 -4.31
CA LYS A 408 5.21 -9.25 -5.28
C LYS A 408 5.48 -10.75 -5.29
N PHE A 409 4.55 -11.49 -5.89
CA PHE A 409 4.59 -12.94 -6.06
C PHE A 409 4.51 -13.33 -7.54
N ASP A 410 5.13 -14.46 -7.89
CA ASP A 410 5.03 -15.09 -9.21
C ASP A 410 4.95 -16.61 -9.01
N GLU A 411 3.80 -17.20 -9.33
CA GLU A 411 3.52 -18.62 -9.10
C GLU A 411 4.48 -19.56 -9.86
N TYR A 412 5.07 -19.10 -10.95
CA TYR A 412 6.07 -19.87 -11.70
C TYR A 412 7.45 -19.82 -11.07
N GLN A 413 7.73 -18.82 -10.22
CA GLN A 413 8.98 -18.74 -9.48
C GLN A 413 8.92 -19.59 -8.22
N ASP A 414 7.90 -19.39 -7.39
CA ASP A 414 7.71 -20.23 -6.21
C ASP A 414 6.22 -20.26 -5.83
N LYS A 415 5.53 -21.34 -6.22
CA LYS A 415 4.12 -21.52 -5.85
C LYS A 415 3.92 -21.76 -4.36
N VAL A 416 4.95 -22.25 -3.66
CA VAL A 416 4.86 -22.69 -2.25
C VAL A 416 4.64 -21.52 -1.32
N VAL A 417 5.22 -20.35 -1.60
CA VAL A 417 4.95 -19.15 -0.79
C VAL A 417 3.45 -18.77 -0.86
N LEU A 418 2.83 -18.88 -2.03
CA LEU A 418 1.40 -18.63 -2.20
C LEU A 418 0.55 -19.73 -1.53
N ASP A 419 0.97 -20.99 -1.61
CA ASP A 419 0.30 -22.12 -0.95
C ASP A 419 0.29 -21.96 0.57
N CYS A 420 1.43 -21.59 1.16
CA CYS A 420 1.53 -21.38 2.59
C CYS A 420 0.77 -20.14 3.05
N LEU A 421 0.87 -19.00 2.34
CA LEU A 421 0.07 -17.83 2.69
C LEU A 421 -1.42 -18.08 2.57
N GLU A 422 -1.91 -18.74 1.51
CA GLU A 422 -3.33 -19.08 1.39
C GLU A 422 -3.79 -19.96 2.55
N SER A 423 -3.01 -20.98 2.91
CA SER A 423 -3.30 -21.84 4.05
C SER A 423 -3.35 -21.05 5.36
N LEU A 424 -2.43 -20.10 5.56
CA LEU A 424 -2.40 -19.23 6.74
C LEU A 424 -3.62 -18.32 6.81
N ILE A 425 -3.99 -17.67 5.70
CA ILE A 425 -5.16 -16.78 5.67
C ILE A 425 -6.47 -17.54 5.88
N ARG A 426 -6.58 -18.77 5.34
CA ARG A 426 -7.72 -19.67 5.64
C ARG A 426 -7.75 -20.01 7.13
N ASN A 427 -6.63 -20.42 7.72
CA ASN A 427 -6.54 -20.71 9.16
C ASN A 427 -6.94 -19.50 10.03
N LYS A 428 -6.45 -18.31 9.70
CA LYS A 428 -6.83 -17.04 10.36
C LYS A 428 -8.31 -16.72 10.24
N THR A 429 -8.93 -17.10 9.13
CA THR A 429 -10.37 -16.91 8.90
C THR A 429 -11.20 -17.86 9.78
N TYR A 430 -10.81 -19.13 9.90
CA TYR A 430 -11.53 -20.12 10.72
C TYR A 430 -11.26 -19.97 12.23
N HIS A 431 -10.09 -19.48 12.61
CA HIS A 431 -9.66 -19.38 14.02
C HIS A 431 -9.23 -17.96 14.40
N PRO A 432 -10.09 -16.94 14.26
CA PRO A 432 -9.69 -15.54 14.46
C PRO A 432 -9.25 -15.21 15.88
N ALA A 433 -9.73 -15.94 16.90
CA ALA A 433 -9.39 -15.70 18.30
C ALA A 433 -7.93 -16.02 18.65
N VAL A 434 -7.24 -16.83 17.85
CA VAL A 434 -5.86 -17.27 18.10
C VAL A 434 -4.84 -16.25 17.58
N HIS A 435 -5.23 -15.44 16.59
CA HIS A 435 -4.32 -14.51 15.91
C HIS A 435 -4.46 -13.11 16.49
N LEU A 436 -3.75 -12.85 17.58
CA LEU A 436 -3.73 -11.54 18.23
C LEU A 436 -3.03 -10.49 17.35
N GLN A 437 -3.64 -9.31 17.28
CA GLN A 437 -3.12 -8.17 16.54
C GLN A 437 -2.55 -7.13 17.50
N ASP A 438 -1.49 -6.45 17.06
CA ASP A 438 -0.90 -5.32 17.77
C ASP A 438 -1.75 -4.06 17.56
N TRP A 439 -2.88 -3.98 18.28
CA TRP A 439 -3.80 -2.85 18.21
C TRP A 439 -3.14 -1.52 18.63
N TYR A 440 -2.15 -1.59 19.53
CA TYR A 440 -1.38 -0.41 19.90
C TYR A 440 -0.70 0.19 18.67
N HIS A 441 -0.02 -0.61 17.85
CA HIS A 441 0.57 -0.12 16.60
C HIS A 441 -0.45 0.56 15.69
N TYR A 442 -1.56 -0.11 15.36
CA TYR A 442 -2.52 0.41 14.38
C TYR A 442 -3.17 1.72 14.84
N HIS A 443 -3.58 1.81 16.11
CA HIS A 443 -4.13 3.05 16.65
C HIS A 443 -3.11 4.20 16.72
N ASN A 444 -1.82 3.87 16.87
CA ASN A 444 -0.76 4.86 17.00
C ASN A 444 -0.08 5.27 15.68
N LEU A 445 -0.57 4.81 14.52
CA LEU A 445 -0.06 5.27 13.22
C LEU A 445 -0.26 6.78 13.04
N PRO A 446 0.62 7.48 12.29
CA PRO A 446 0.53 8.93 12.11
C PRO A 446 -0.84 9.41 11.62
N HIS A 447 -1.37 8.76 10.58
CA HIS A 447 -2.66 9.10 9.99
C HIS A 447 -3.84 8.71 10.90
N SER A 448 -3.74 7.58 11.62
CA SER A 448 -4.72 7.19 12.65
C SER A 448 -4.80 8.22 13.78
N LYS A 449 -3.65 8.59 14.37
CA LYS A 449 -3.58 9.61 15.44
C LYS A 449 -4.11 10.96 14.98
N PHE A 450 -3.71 11.40 13.79
CA PHE A 450 -4.19 12.66 13.22
C PHE A 450 -5.72 12.67 13.15
N TYR A 451 -6.31 11.62 12.58
CA TYR A 451 -7.75 11.59 12.34
C TYR A 451 -8.58 11.27 13.60
N ALA A 452 -7.96 10.66 14.62
CA ALA A 452 -8.54 10.53 15.95
C ALA A 452 -8.58 11.85 16.72
N ALA A 453 -7.64 12.77 16.46
CA ALA A 453 -7.53 14.05 17.16
C ALA A 453 -8.44 15.15 16.59
N ILE A 454 -8.81 15.10 15.31
CA ILE A 454 -9.69 16.11 14.70
C ILE A 454 -11.17 15.89 15.07
N SER A 455 -11.92 16.98 15.21
CA SER A 455 -13.33 16.94 15.59
C SER A 455 -14.23 16.37 14.48
N ASN A 456 -15.43 15.91 14.84
CA ASN A 456 -16.43 15.49 13.85
C ASN A 456 -16.82 16.63 12.89
N MET A 457 -16.82 17.87 13.36
CA MET A 457 -17.04 19.07 12.52
C MET A 457 -15.98 19.18 11.42
N GLN A 458 -14.71 18.87 11.71
CA GLN A 458 -13.63 18.92 10.70
C GLN A 458 -13.71 17.80 9.66
N LYS A 459 -14.49 16.74 9.94
CA LYS A 459 -14.76 15.64 9.02
C LYS A 459 -16.01 15.87 8.19
N ASP A 460 -16.80 16.89 8.52
CA ASP A 460 -18.08 17.17 7.91
C ASP A 460 -17.93 17.69 6.47
N PRO A 461 -18.76 17.24 5.51
CA PRO A 461 -18.70 17.71 4.12
C PRO A 461 -18.82 19.23 3.95
N GLU A 462 -19.60 19.92 4.78
CA GLU A 462 -19.76 21.38 4.73
C GLU A 462 -18.47 22.07 5.14
N PHE A 463 -17.81 21.60 6.21
CA PHE A 463 -16.51 22.11 6.63
C PHE A 463 -15.46 21.92 5.53
N LEU A 464 -15.38 20.73 4.94
CA LEU A 464 -14.44 20.45 3.84
C LEU A 464 -14.72 21.37 2.64
N SER A 465 -15.99 21.56 2.26
CA SER A 465 -16.37 22.51 1.21
C SER A 465 -15.89 23.93 1.50
N ARG A 466 -16.04 24.40 2.75
CA ARG A 466 -15.53 25.71 3.18
C ARG A 466 -14.01 25.81 3.08
N GLN A 467 -13.26 24.77 3.44
CA GLN A 467 -11.81 24.74 3.30
C GLN A 467 -11.37 24.89 1.84
N LYS A 468 -12.10 24.28 0.90
CA LYS A 468 -11.87 24.45 -0.53
C LYS A 468 -12.08 25.90 -0.98
N THR A 469 -13.17 26.54 -0.55
CA THR A 469 -13.45 27.95 -0.88
C THR A 469 -12.33 28.87 -0.41
N ILE A 470 -11.92 28.73 0.86
CA ILE A 470 -10.81 29.50 1.44
C ILE A 470 -9.51 29.26 0.64
N TRP A 471 -9.23 28.01 0.29
CA TRP A 471 -8.04 27.69 -0.50
C TRP A 471 -8.08 28.33 -1.88
N LEU A 472 -9.22 28.28 -2.59
CA LEU A 472 -9.38 28.91 -3.91
C LEU A 472 -9.25 30.43 -3.87
N GLU A 473 -9.76 31.08 -2.82
CA GLU A 473 -9.57 32.52 -2.59
C GLU A 473 -8.08 32.87 -2.42
N ASN A 474 -7.36 32.07 -1.64
CA ASN A 474 -5.91 32.25 -1.48
C ASN A 474 -5.14 32.08 -2.80
N GLN A 475 -5.56 31.16 -3.68
CA GLN A 475 -4.96 31.01 -5.01
C GLN A 475 -5.17 32.28 -5.87
N ARG A 476 -6.35 32.89 -5.81
CA ARG A 476 -6.68 34.13 -6.56
C ARG A 476 -5.87 35.32 -6.04
N ASN A 477 -5.81 35.50 -4.73
CA ASN A 477 -5.08 36.61 -4.10
C ASN A 477 -3.59 36.56 -4.43
N GLN A 478 -2.99 35.37 -4.40
CA GLN A 478 -1.60 35.21 -4.82
C GLN A 478 -1.39 35.50 -6.31
N LYS A 479 -2.33 35.09 -7.18
CA LYS A 479 -2.24 35.41 -8.61
C LYS A 479 -2.29 36.93 -8.83
N ASN A 480 -3.18 37.63 -8.14
CA ASN A 480 -3.29 39.09 -8.18
C ASN A 480 -2.01 39.76 -7.69
N TYR A 481 -1.41 39.27 -6.59
CA TYR A 481 -0.12 39.77 -6.09
C TYR A 481 1.00 39.58 -7.12
N THR A 482 1.14 38.40 -7.71
CA THR A 482 2.16 38.16 -8.76
C THR A 482 1.93 38.93 -10.05
N LEU A 483 0.69 39.32 -10.35
CA LEU A 483 0.36 40.19 -11.47
C LEU A 483 0.74 41.63 -11.14
N PHE A 484 0.42 42.08 -9.93
CA PHE A 484 0.78 43.39 -9.41
C PHE A 484 2.30 43.60 -9.35
N GLU A 485 3.07 42.64 -8.84
CA GLU A 485 4.54 42.69 -8.84
C GLU A 485 5.11 42.77 -10.27
N ARG A 486 4.54 42.00 -11.21
CA ARG A 486 4.94 42.07 -12.63
C ARG A 486 4.61 43.42 -13.25
N ASN A 487 3.47 44.01 -12.92
CA ASN A 487 3.09 45.33 -13.41
C ASN A 487 4.02 46.41 -12.85
N ILE A 488 4.37 46.36 -11.57
CA ILE A 488 5.38 47.25 -10.98
C ILE A 488 6.73 47.09 -11.67
N GLN A 489 7.19 45.86 -11.94
CA GLN A 489 8.45 45.63 -12.65
C GLN A 489 8.43 46.12 -14.10
N ASN A 490 7.29 46.00 -14.79
CA ASN A 490 7.12 46.50 -16.15
C ASN A 490 6.98 48.03 -16.20
N GLU A 491 6.34 48.65 -15.20
CA GLU A 491 6.27 50.11 -15.02
C GLU A 491 7.62 50.69 -14.60
N ALA A 492 8.38 49.99 -13.75
CA ALA A 492 9.75 50.37 -13.38
C ALA A 492 10.78 50.06 -14.49
N GLY A 493 10.42 49.22 -15.48
CA GLY A 493 11.18 48.92 -16.68
C GLY A 493 10.95 49.90 -17.84
N LEU A 494 10.05 50.87 -17.68
CA LEU A 494 10.02 52.08 -18.49
C LEU A 494 11.12 53.02 -17.96
N ASP A 495 12.33 52.75 -18.41
CA ASP A 495 13.50 53.58 -18.17
C ASP A 495 13.22 54.98 -18.75
N MET A 496 12.87 55.92 -17.86
CA MET A 496 13.13 57.32 -18.10
C MET A 496 14.65 57.45 -18.21
N ALA A 497 15.12 57.78 -19.41
CA ALA A 497 16.51 58.13 -19.62
C ALA A 497 16.94 59.23 -18.62
N GLY A 498 17.75 58.83 -17.65
CA GLY A 498 18.50 59.74 -16.78
C GLY A 498 17.80 60.13 -15.48
N SER A 499 17.91 59.30 -14.44
CA SER A 499 18.31 59.77 -13.10
C SER A 499 18.55 58.61 -12.14
N SER A 500 19.77 58.53 -11.62
CA SER A 500 20.16 57.65 -10.53
C SER A 500 19.50 58.11 -9.22
N ILE A 501 18.58 57.31 -8.66
CA ILE A 501 18.14 57.47 -7.27
C ILE A 501 18.42 56.17 -6.52
N ASN A 502 19.45 56.21 -5.68
CA ASN A 502 19.72 55.19 -4.67
C ASN A 502 18.67 55.31 -3.56
N VAL A 503 17.83 54.30 -3.40
CA VAL A 503 16.88 54.22 -2.28
C VAL A 503 17.53 53.46 -1.13
N TYR A 504 17.82 54.16 -0.04
CA TYR A 504 18.24 53.56 1.22
C TYR A 504 17.02 52.99 1.97
N GLN A 505 17.16 51.76 2.47
CA GLN A 505 16.15 51.07 3.26
C GLN A 505 16.26 51.51 4.73
N ILE A 506 15.26 52.24 5.24
CA ILE A 506 15.17 52.60 6.66
C ILE A 506 14.38 51.50 7.39
N TYR A 507 15.03 50.80 8.32
CA TYR A 507 14.37 49.91 9.27
C TYR A 507 13.80 50.73 10.44
N GLY A 508 12.48 50.91 10.48
CA GLY A 508 11.77 51.47 11.62
C GLY A 508 11.49 50.40 12.67
N LYS A 509 12.08 50.56 13.86
CA LYS A 509 11.56 50.03 15.13
C LYS A 509 10.58 51.06 15.69
N THR A 510 9.34 50.65 15.93
CA THR A 510 8.56 50.83 17.18
C THR A 510 7.30 49.99 17.07
#